data_AF-A0A178ZDF9-F1
#
_entry.id   AF-A0A178ZDF9-F1
#
_cell.length_a   1.000
_cell.length_b   1.000
_cell.length_c   1.000
_cell.angle_alpha   90.00
_cell.angle_beta   90.00
_cell.angle_gamma   90.00
#
_symmetry.space_group_name_H-M   'P 1'
#
loop_
_entity.id
_entity.type
_entity.pdbx_description
1 polymer ?
#
loop_
_entity_poly.entity_id
_entity_poly.type
_entity_poly.pdbx_seq_one_letter_code
_entity_poly.pdbx_strand_id
1 'polypeptide(L)'
;MAATDFDQRDFDPTEVAYIPTTGVRKLFETPLILATPETVKGYGEIVEVPEKHRIEIVRWPAQGWRPVDANSGDQGGVTEGLFEFWWKGDTLYARNNAVGDSYLFAWSQYPEEAATTGPARPRERVMIWRANYHPDGGQLFFPMDGQSFVVPLALPGDDVTPEKFVAFRCDGGKGLYIHPNIWHGAVVPLDDRARFIDRQGRVHARVSVDFAKEFGGYLSIPLRSAE
;
A
#
# COMPACT_ATOMS: atom_id res chain seq x y z
N MET A 1 -13.69 -6.64 -25.40
CA MET A 1 -12.77 -7.73 -25.02
C MET A 1 -13.06 -8.05 -23.57
N ALA A 2 -13.27 -9.34 -23.26
CA ALA A 2 -13.86 -9.80 -22.01
C ALA A 2 -13.03 -9.32 -20.80
N ALA A 3 -13.72 -8.73 -19.81
CA ALA A 3 -13.21 -8.68 -18.45
C ALA A 3 -12.92 -10.12 -18.06
N THR A 4 -11.65 -10.46 -17.87
CA THR A 4 -11.29 -11.70 -17.18
C THR A 4 -11.92 -11.59 -15.81
N ASP A 5 -12.98 -12.37 -15.59
CA ASP A 5 -13.70 -12.38 -14.35
C ASP A 5 -12.69 -12.72 -13.25
N PHE A 6 -12.57 -11.83 -12.28
CA PHE A 6 -11.80 -12.06 -11.07
C PHE A 6 -12.35 -13.32 -10.43
N ASP A 7 -11.60 -14.42 -10.42
CA ASP A 7 -12.06 -15.62 -9.75
C ASP A 7 -11.90 -15.47 -8.24
N GLN A 8 -12.86 -14.77 -7.63
CA GLN A 8 -12.94 -14.58 -6.18
C GLN A 8 -13.18 -15.90 -5.42
N ARG A 9 -13.41 -17.02 -6.13
CA ARG A 9 -13.67 -18.32 -5.51
C ARG A 9 -12.43 -18.90 -4.82
N ASP A 10 -11.24 -18.44 -5.19
CA ASP A 10 -9.97 -18.91 -4.62
C ASP A 10 -9.42 -17.99 -3.50
N PHE A 11 -10.13 -16.92 -3.13
CA PHE A 11 -9.74 -16.09 -1.99
C PHE A 11 -10.34 -16.63 -0.69
N ASP A 12 -9.51 -17.27 0.12
CA ASP A 12 -9.85 -17.62 1.49
C ASP A 12 -9.46 -16.45 2.44
N PRO A 13 -10.42 -15.76 3.08
CA PRO A 13 -10.12 -14.70 4.04
C PRO A 13 -9.35 -15.19 5.28
N THR A 14 -9.26 -16.50 5.51
CA THR A 14 -8.43 -17.10 6.57
C THR A 14 -6.95 -17.24 6.17
N GLU A 15 -6.62 -17.14 4.88
CA GLU A 15 -5.26 -17.25 4.35
C GLU A 15 -4.62 -15.89 4.07
N VAL A 16 -5.10 -14.82 4.73
CA VAL A 16 -4.45 -13.52 4.65
C VAL A 16 -3.07 -13.56 5.31
N ALA A 17 -2.08 -12.93 4.67
CA ALA A 17 -0.69 -12.92 5.13
C ALA A 17 -0.54 -12.33 6.55
N TYR A 18 -1.48 -11.47 6.97
CA TYR A 18 -1.53 -10.88 8.30
C TYR A 18 -2.96 -10.77 8.81
N ILE A 19 -3.16 -11.22 10.04
CA ILE A 19 -4.42 -11.07 10.76
C ILE A 19 -4.49 -9.63 11.30
N PRO A 20 -5.53 -8.85 10.96
CA PRO A 20 -5.67 -7.49 11.47
C PRO A 20 -5.93 -7.43 12.97
N THR A 21 -5.31 -6.47 13.66
CA THR A 21 -5.71 -6.11 15.04
C THR A 21 -6.99 -5.26 15.00
N THR A 22 -8.03 -5.70 15.72
CA THR A 22 -9.34 -5.03 15.77
C THR A 22 -9.77 -4.71 17.20
N GLY A 23 -10.97 -4.15 17.39
CA GLY A 23 -11.55 -3.83 18.70
C GLY A 23 -11.25 -2.42 19.22
N VAL A 24 -10.56 -1.60 18.43
CA VAL A 24 -10.26 -0.21 18.79
C VAL A 24 -11.19 0.76 18.05
N ARG A 25 -11.40 1.95 18.63
CA ARG A 25 -12.34 2.95 18.09
C ARG A 25 -11.72 4.33 17.84
N LYS A 26 -10.42 4.50 18.13
CA LYS A 26 -9.73 5.75 17.84
C LYS A 26 -9.41 5.83 16.35
N LEU A 27 -9.62 7.01 15.77
CA LEU A 27 -9.19 7.35 14.42
C LEU A 27 -8.11 8.43 14.49
N PHE A 28 -7.06 8.24 13.70
CA PHE A 28 -6.04 9.24 13.44
C PHE A 28 -6.31 9.82 12.06
N GLU A 29 -6.88 11.02 12.01
CA GLU A 29 -7.18 11.71 10.76
C GLU A 29 -5.89 11.95 9.97
N THR A 30 -5.79 11.35 8.79
CA THR A 30 -4.64 11.45 7.90
C THR A 30 -4.96 12.49 6.82
N PRO A 31 -4.18 13.58 6.72
CA PRO A 31 -4.39 14.59 5.69
C PRO A 31 -4.32 13.97 4.29
N LEU A 32 -5.27 14.31 3.42
CA LEU A 32 -5.24 13.89 2.02
C LEU A 32 -4.81 15.07 1.13
N ILE A 33 -3.77 14.86 0.34
CA ILE A 33 -3.29 15.83 -0.66
C ILE A 33 -3.14 15.18 -2.03
N LEU A 34 -3.13 15.99 -3.09
CA LEU A 34 -2.88 15.50 -4.44
C LEU A 34 -1.41 15.09 -4.60
N ALA A 35 -1.18 13.95 -5.26
CA ALA A 35 0.14 13.49 -5.63
C ALA A 35 0.61 14.23 -6.91
N THR A 36 1.58 15.11 -6.74
CA THR A 36 2.28 15.81 -7.83
C THR A 36 3.79 15.61 -7.64
N PRO A 37 4.61 15.85 -8.67
CA PRO A 37 6.08 15.77 -8.52
C PRO A 37 6.62 16.60 -7.34
N GLU A 38 5.98 17.73 -7.02
CA GLU A 38 6.36 18.60 -5.91
C GLU A 38 5.93 18.03 -4.56
N THR A 39 4.71 17.50 -4.44
CA THR A 39 4.18 17.01 -3.16
C THR A 39 4.79 15.68 -2.75
N VAL A 40 5.11 14.80 -3.72
CA VAL A 40 5.73 13.50 -3.44
C VAL A 40 7.24 13.56 -3.23
N LYS A 41 7.86 14.74 -3.37
CA LYS A 41 9.31 14.91 -3.23
C LYS A 41 9.79 14.40 -1.88
N GLY A 42 10.75 13.48 -1.90
CA GLY A 42 11.32 12.83 -0.72
C GLY A 42 10.60 11.54 -0.31
N TYR A 43 9.39 11.30 -0.79
CA TYR A 43 8.67 10.03 -0.65
C TYR A 43 8.83 9.14 -1.88
N GLY A 44 8.88 9.75 -3.06
CA GLY A 44 8.83 9.00 -4.31
C GLY A 44 8.70 9.87 -5.55
N GLU A 45 8.18 9.27 -6.61
CA GLU A 45 8.05 9.89 -7.94
C GLU A 45 6.69 9.55 -8.58
N ILE A 46 6.13 10.51 -9.32
CA ILE A 46 5.00 10.24 -10.21
C ILE A 46 5.51 9.57 -11.48
N VAL A 47 4.89 8.46 -11.87
CA VAL A 47 5.33 7.64 -12.99
C VAL A 47 4.29 7.63 -14.10
N GLU A 48 4.70 8.05 -15.30
CA GLU A 48 3.83 8.06 -16.50
C GLU A 48 3.99 6.79 -17.35
N VAL A 49 5.18 6.16 -17.32
CA VAL A 49 5.50 4.96 -18.13
C VAL A 49 6.20 3.93 -17.24
N PRO A 50 5.49 2.90 -16.75
CA PRO A 50 6.02 2.01 -15.71
C PRO A 50 7.22 1.17 -16.18
N GLU A 51 7.31 0.81 -17.46
CA GLU A 51 8.38 -0.03 -18.02
C GLU A 51 9.72 0.70 -18.08
N LYS A 52 9.68 2.03 -18.15
CA LYS A 52 10.88 2.88 -18.22
C LYS A 52 11.41 3.27 -16.84
N HIS A 53 10.61 3.08 -15.80
CA HIS A 53 10.97 3.48 -14.45
C HIS A 53 11.90 2.43 -13.80
N ARG A 54 12.97 2.90 -13.16
CA ARG A 54 13.94 2.03 -12.47
C ARG A 54 13.50 1.83 -11.03
N ILE A 55 13.55 0.60 -10.55
CA ILE A 55 13.37 0.31 -9.13
C ILE A 55 14.74 0.38 -8.44
N GLU A 56 14.86 1.24 -7.43
CA GLU A 56 16.03 1.27 -6.55
C GLU A 56 16.14 -0.04 -5.77
N ILE A 57 17.33 -0.63 -5.77
CA ILE A 57 17.71 -1.74 -4.91
C ILE A 57 18.80 -1.24 -3.99
N VAL A 58 18.61 -1.42 -2.69
CA VAL A 58 19.49 -0.91 -1.65
C VAL A 58 20.41 -2.02 -1.17
N ARG A 59 21.68 -1.67 -0.98
CA ARG A 59 22.65 -2.58 -0.36
C ARG A 59 22.20 -2.93 1.05
N TRP A 60 22.14 -4.22 1.34
CA TRP A 60 21.80 -4.72 2.66
C TRP A 60 22.58 -3.99 3.76
N PRO A 61 21.91 -3.46 4.79
CA PRO A 61 22.60 -2.73 5.85
C PRO A 61 23.41 -3.70 6.72
N ALA A 62 24.62 -3.29 7.09
CA ALA A 62 25.35 -3.98 8.15
C ALA A 62 24.74 -3.65 9.52
N GLN A 63 24.68 -4.64 10.42
CA GLN A 63 24.15 -4.45 11.78
C GLN A 63 25.08 -3.65 12.70
N GLY A 64 26.34 -3.46 12.32
CA GLY A 64 27.35 -2.78 13.14
C GLY A 64 28.34 -1.99 12.28
N TRP A 65 29.51 -1.69 12.85
CA TRP A 65 30.48 -0.80 12.20
C TRP A 65 31.20 -1.39 10.98
N ARG A 66 31.17 -2.70 10.78
CA ARG A 66 31.80 -3.34 9.61
C ARG A 66 30.86 -3.21 8.41
N PRO A 67 31.27 -2.57 7.30
CA PRO A 67 30.40 -2.39 6.15
C PRO A 67 30.21 -3.69 5.36
N VAL A 68 29.15 -3.75 4.56
CA VAL A 68 29.01 -4.75 3.48
C VAL A 68 29.98 -4.38 2.35
N ASP A 69 30.63 -5.39 1.75
CA ASP A 69 31.60 -5.19 0.68
C ASP A 69 30.98 -4.45 -0.51
N ALA A 70 31.77 -3.56 -1.14
CA ALA A 70 31.27 -2.62 -2.15
C ALA A 70 30.68 -3.27 -3.42
N ASN A 71 30.98 -4.55 -3.67
CA ASN A 71 30.49 -5.35 -4.78
C ASN A 71 29.38 -6.34 -4.36
N SER A 72 28.78 -6.17 -3.18
CA SER A 72 27.76 -7.08 -2.65
C SER A 72 26.61 -6.40 -1.92
N GLY A 73 25.51 -7.15 -1.72
CA GLY A 73 24.37 -6.76 -0.89
C GLY A 73 23.19 -6.12 -1.64
N ASP A 74 23.29 -5.91 -2.96
CA ASP A 74 22.27 -5.27 -3.81
C ASP A 74 21.88 -6.13 -5.03
N GLN A 75 22.31 -7.39 -5.09
CA GLN A 75 22.11 -8.25 -6.26
C GLN A 75 20.75 -8.98 -6.30
N GLY A 76 19.87 -8.74 -5.32
CA GLY A 76 18.54 -9.37 -5.28
C GLY A 76 17.69 -9.06 -6.51
N GLY A 77 17.87 -7.88 -7.10
CA GLY A 77 17.13 -7.46 -8.29
C GLY A 77 15.65 -7.15 -8.01
N VAL A 78 14.87 -7.08 -9.08
CA VAL A 78 13.46 -6.64 -9.08
C VAL A 78 12.56 -7.83 -9.37
N THR A 79 11.40 -7.90 -8.71
CA THR A 79 10.28 -8.77 -9.07
C THR A 79 9.09 -7.94 -9.52
N GLU A 80 8.22 -8.53 -10.34
CA GLU A 80 7.06 -7.88 -10.93
C GLU A 80 5.86 -8.82 -10.93
N GLY A 81 4.66 -8.28 -10.71
CA GLY A 81 3.43 -9.04 -10.80
C GLY A 81 2.19 -8.16 -10.73
N LEU A 82 1.04 -8.79 -10.94
CA LEU A 82 -0.25 -8.13 -10.83
C LEU A 82 -0.64 -7.98 -9.36
N PHE A 83 -0.98 -6.75 -8.95
CA PHE A 83 -1.55 -6.49 -7.64
C PHE A 83 -3.01 -6.09 -7.79
N GLU A 84 -3.86 -6.93 -7.24
CA GLU A 84 -5.29 -6.88 -7.44
C GLU A 84 -6.02 -6.45 -6.17
N PHE A 85 -7.02 -5.59 -6.31
CA PHE A 85 -7.78 -5.02 -5.20
C PHE A 85 -9.27 -5.07 -5.48
N TRP A 86 -10.06 -5.40 -4.47
CA TRP A 86 -11.52 -5.37 -4.57
C TRP A 86 -12.19 -5.06 -3.24
N TRP A 87 -13.24 -4.26 -3.31
CA TRP A 87 -14.14 -4.00 -2.21
C TRP A 87 -15.28 -5.04 -2.19
N LYS A 88 -15.59 -5.55 -1.01
CA LYS A 88 -16.76 -6.42 -0.77
C LYS A 88 -17.46 -5.91 0.48
N GLY A 89 -18.64 -5.31 0.29
CA GLY A 89 -19.27 -4.50 1.33
C GLY A 89 -18.40 -3.30 1.71
N ASP A 90 -17.86 -3.33 2.93
CA ASP A 90 -16.99 -2.27 3.50
C ASP A 90 -15.55 -2.73 3.67
N THR A 91 -15.19 -3.92 3.19
CA THR A 91 -13.87 -4.51 3.41
C THR A 91 -13.06 -4.48 2.12
N LEU A 92 -11.84 -3.95 2.20
CA LEU A 92 -10.89 -3.94 1.10
C LEU A 92 -9.97 -5.15 1.18
N TYR A 93 -10.05 -5.99 0.16
CA TYR A 93 -9.17 -7.14 -0.02
C TYR A 93 -8.17 -6.87 -1.13
N ALA A 94 -7.03 -7.56 -1.06
CA ALA A 94 -6.05 -7.53 -2.13
C ALA A 94 -5.29 -8.86 -2.29
N ARG A 95 -4.77 -9.09 -3.50
CA ARG A 95 -3.91 -10.22 -3.85
C ARG A 95 -2.69 -9.71 -4.58
N ASN A 96 -1.50 -9.87 -3.98
CA ASN A 96 -0.24 -9.54 -4.63
C ASN A 96 0.33 -10.79 -5.30
N ASN A 97 0.19 -10.88 -6.62
CA ASN A 97 0.70 -12.02 -7.39
C ASN A 97 2.23 -11.97 -7.62
N ALA A 98 2.90 -10.85 -7.33
CA ALA A 98 4.36 -10.75 -7.42
C ALA A 98 5.07 -11.54 -6.31
N VAL A 99 4.41 -11.71 -5.15
CA VAL A 99 4.94 -12.41 -3.97
C VAL A 99 4.03 -13.52 -3.44
N GLY A 100 2.80 -13.65 -3.96
CA GLY A 100 1.87 -14.74 -3.63
C GLY A 100 1.03 -14.51 -2.37
N ASP A 101 0.91 -13.26 -1.91
CA ASP A 101 0.21 -12.92 -0.67
C ASP A 101 -1.22 -12.44 -0.90
N SER A 102 -2.10 -12.73 0.07
CA SER A 102 -3.47 -12.24 0.18
C SER A 102 -3.60 -11.31 1.37
N TYR A 103 -4.43 -10.26 1.28
CA TYR A 103 -4.52 -9.22 2.31
C TYR A 103 -5.97 -8.80 2.59
N LEU A 104 -6.23 -8.48 3.86
CA LEU A 104 -7.28 -7.56 4.27
C LEU A 104 -6.60 -6.24 4.63
N PHE A 105 -6.73 -5.24 3.76
CA PHE A 105 -5.94 -4.01 3.88
C PHE A 105 -6.62 -2.91 4.65
N ALA A 106 -7.94 -2.79 4.53
CA ALA A 106 -8.65 -1.68 5.13
C ALA A 106 -10.15 -1.93 5.21
N TRP A 107 -10.84 -1.01 5.89
CA TRP A 107 -12.29 -0.95 5.91
C TRP A 107 -12.82 0.45 5.66
N SER A 108 -14.04 0.59 5.17
CA SER A 108 -14.76 1.88 5.14
C SER A 108 -15.66 2.10 6.36
N GLN A 109 -15.88 1.06 7.17
CA GLN A 109 -16.61 1.06 8.45
C GLN A 109 -15.81 0.30 9.50
N TYR A 110 -16.09 0.50 10.80
CA TYR A 110 -15.30 -0.16 11.84
C TYR A 110 -15.28 -1.68 11.62
N PRO A 111 -14.16 -2.38 11.89
CA PRO A 111 -14.04 -3.80 11.53
C PRO A 111 -15.18 -4.68 12.07
N GLU A 112 -15.74 -4.33 13.23
CA GLU A 112 -16.83 -5.06 13.87
C GLU A 112 -18.20 -4.84 13.20
N GLU A 113 -18.32 -3.79 12.40
CA GLU A 113 -19.54 -3.36 11.71
C GLU A 113 -19.43 -3.51 10.19
N ALA A 114 -18.21 -3.71 9.69
CA ALA A 114 -17.90 -3.78 8.28
C ALA A 114 -18.53 -5.01 7.63
N ALA A 115 -19.29 -4.78 6.56
CA ALA A 115 -19.77 -5.86 5.72
C ALA A 115 -18.58 -6.50 4.98
N THR A 116 -18.55 -7.83 4.98
CA THR A 116 -17.58 -8.66 4.25
C THR A 116 -18.22 -9.37 3.05
N THR A 117 -19.49 -9.07 2.77
CA THR A 117 -20.27 -9.63 1.66
C THR A 117 -21.14 -8.56 1.00
N GLY A 118 -21.63 -8.87 -0.20
CA GLY A 118 -22.44 -7.95 -0.99
C GLY A 118 -21.63 -6.92 -1.79
N PRO A 119 -22.33 -6.07 -2.56
CA PRO A 119 -21.70 -5.03 -3.35
C PRO A 119 -21.02 -3.99 -2.45
N ALA A 120 -20.04 -3.28 -3.01
CA ALA A 120 -19.41 -2.19 -2.29
C ALA A 120 -20.41 -1.05 -2.02
N ARG A 121 -20.25 -0.40 -0.86
CA ARG A 121 -21.06 0.77 -0.48
C ARG A 121 -20.30 2.07 -0.78
N PRO A 122 -20.99 3.22 -0.89
CA PRO A 122 -20.32 4.52 -0.92
C PRO A 122 -19.39 4.69 0.29
N ARG A 123 -18.15 5.14 0.04
CA ARG A 123 -17.09 5.21 1.04
C ARG A 123 -16.76 6.67 1.33
N GLU A 124 -17.00 7.11 2.55
CA GLU A 124 -16.59 8.46 2.98
C GLU A 124 -15.13 8.53 3.38
N ARG A 125 -14.60 7.40 3.87
CA ARG A 125 -13.26 7.26 4.39
C ARG A 125 -12.78 5.82 4.24
N VAL A 126 -11.49 5.63 4.50
CA VAL A 126 -10.87 4.32 4.67
C VAL A 126 -10.07 4.29 5.98
N MET A 127 -10.12 3.16 6.68
CA MET A 127 -9.40 2.86 7.90
C MET A 127 -8.30 1.85 7.63
N ILE A 128 -7.06 2.28 7.77
CA ILE A 128 -5.87 1.47 7.54
C ILE A 128 -5.25 1.14 8.91
N TRP A 129 -5.04 -0.15 9.14
CA TRP A 129 -4.56 -0.69 10.41
C TRP A 129 -3.06 -0.95 10.44
N ARG A 130 -2.40 -0.93 9.28
CA ARG A 130 -0.99 -1.29 9.12
C ARG A 130 -0.30 -0.42 8.08
N ALA A 131 0.97 -0.13 8.34
CA ALA A 131 1.91 0.36 7.35
C ALA A 131 3.21 -0.44 7.42
N ASN A 132 4.02 -0.36 6.38
CA ASN A 132 5.31 -1.00 6.33
C ASN A 132 6.30 -0.20 5.49
N TYR A 133 7.59 -0.54 5.57
CA TYR A 133 8.58 -0.12 4.60
C TYR A 133 9.42 -1.30 4.12
N HIS A 134 10.00 -1.12 2.95
CA HIS A 134 10.91 -2.06 2.31
C HIS A 134 12.35 -1.52 2.39
N PRO A 135 13.25 -2.16 3.17
CA PRO A 135 14.64 -1.75 3.24
C PRO A 135 15.48 -2.23 2.05
N ASP A 136 15.01 -3.24 1.31
CA ASP A 136 15.76 -3.83 0.19
C ASP A 136 15.59 -3.05 -1.13
N GLY A 137 14.53 -2.25 -1.26
CA GLY A 137 14.29 -1.49 -2.47
C GLY A 137 13.01 -0.65 -2.42
N GLY A 138 12.80 0.14 -3.46
CA GLY A 138 11.56 0.87 -3.65
C GLY A 138 10.45 0.00 -4.24
N GLN A 139 9.26 0.59 -4.36
CA GLN A 139 8.09 -0.10 -4.90
C GLN A 139 7.30 0.84 -5.81
N LEU A 140 6.92 0.34 -6.99
CA LEU A 140 6.09 1.04 -7.97
C LEU A 140 4.71 0.41 -8.02
N PHE A 141 3.68 1.23 -7.89
CA PHE A 141 2.30 0.88 -8.22
C PHE A 141 1.85 1.69 -9.43
N PHE A 142 1.40 1.02 -10.49
CA PHE A 142 0.87 1.68 -11.68
C PHE A 142 -0.51 1.12 -12.07
N PRO A 143 -1.60 1.92 -12.09
CA PRO A 143 -2.95 1.43 -12.36
C PRO A 143 -3.11 1.03 -13.83
N MET A 144 -3.52 -0.22 -14.08
CA MET A 144 -3.64 -0.77 -15.44
C MET A 144 -4.85 -0.25 -16.21
N ASP A 145 -5.94 0.06 -15.51
CA ASP A 145 -7.18 0.53 -16.13
C ASP A 145 -7.42 2.03 -15.85
N GLY A 146 -6.38 2.76 -15.43
CA GLY A 146 -6.43 4.20 -15.21
C GLY A 146 -7.20 4.63 -13.95
N GLN A 147 -7.42 3.74 -12.99
CA GLN A 147 -8.10 4.07 -11.73
C GLN A 147 -7.28 5.05 -10.88
N SER A 148 -7.98 5.92 -10.15
CA SER A 148 -7.38 6.74 -9.10
C SER A 148 -7.25 5.94 -7.80
N PHE A 149 -6.26 6.28 -6.99
CA PHE A 149 -5.98 5.59 -5.73
C PHE A 149 -5.36 6.52 -4.69
N VAL A 150 -5.39 6.12 -3.43
CA VAL A 150 -4.73 6.83 -2.33
C VAL A 150 -3.72 5.92 -1.63
N VAL A 151 -2.61 6.50 -1.17
CA VAL A 151 -1.59 5.82 -0.37
C VAL A 151 -1.16 6.74 0.78
N PRO A 152 -1.25 6.33 2.06
CA PRO A 152 -0.62 7.05 3.16
C PRO A 152 0.88 6.76 3.19
N LEU A 153 1.70 7.81 3.26
CA LEU A 153 3.16 7.72 3.33
C LEU A 153 3.69 8.48 4.54
N ALA A 154 4.81 7.99 5.10
CA ALA A 154 5.62 8.70 6.09
C ALA A 154 7.11 8.55 5.75
N LEU A 155 7.89 9.61 6.02
CA LEU A 155 9.34 9.62 5.80
C LEU A 155 10.05 8.58 6.69
N PRO A 156 11.29 8.19 6.36
CA PRO A 156 11.98 7.11 7.07
C PRO A 156 12.24 7.42 8.55
N GLY A 157 12.32 6.37 9.36
CA GLY A 157 12.62 6.42 10.79
C GLY A 157 11.77 5.43 11.58
N ASP A 158 12.39 4.69 12.51
CA ASP A 158 11.75 3.55 13.18
C ASP A 158 10.64 3.98 14.17
N ASP A 159 10.80 5.13 14.83
CA ASP A 159 9.80 5.73 15.72
C ASP A 159 8.64 6.38 14.94
N VAL A 160 8.08 5.67 13.95
CA VAL A 160 6.95 6.16 13.16
C VAL A 160 5.70 6.25 14.04
N THR A 161 4.92 7.33 13.90
CA THR A 161 3.65 7.50 14.60
C THR A 161 2.55 7.83 13.60
N PRO A 162 1.26 7.62 13.94
CA PRO A 162 0.16 7.94 13.04
C PRO A 162 0.17 9.37 12.49
N GLU A 163 0.60 10.35 13.29
CA GLU A 163 0.63 11.77 12.95
C GLU A 163 1.69 12.13 11.91
N LYS A 164 2.66 11.22 11.65
CA LYS A 164 3.68 11.42 10.61
C LYS A 164 3.19 11.07 9.21
N PHE A 165 2.02 10.42 9.09
CA PHE A 165 1.48 10.00 7.81
C PHE A 165 0.72 11.13 7.11
N VAL A 166 0.92 11.23 5.80
CA VAL A 166 0.13 12.03 4.87
C VAL A 166 -0.35 11.12 3.75
N ALA A 167 -1.61 11.21 3.37
CA ALA A 167 -2.19 10.46 2.27
C ALA A 167 -2.05 11.22 0.95
N PHE A 168 -1.63 10.49 -0.08
CA PHE A 168 -1.41 11.01 -1.42
C PHE A 168 -2.44 10.42 -2.36
N ARG A 169 -3.30 11.27 -2.94
CA ARG A 169 -4.22 10.90 -4.00
C ARG A 169 -3.50 10.94 -5.33
N CYS A 170 -3.38 9.78 -5.97
CA CYS A 170 -2.89 9.66 -7.34
C CYS A 170 -4.11 9.62 -8.27
N ASP A 171 -4.22 10.63 -9.13
CA ASP A 171 -5.27 10.65 -10.15
C ASP A 171 -4.99 9.63 -11.25
N GLY A 172 -6.07 9.20 -11.90
CA GLY A 172 -6.06 8.13 -12.89
C GLY A 172 -5.03 8.32 -14.02
N GLY A 173 -4.44 7.19 -14.44
CA GLY A 173 -3.48 7.14 -15.54
C GLY A 173 -2.02 7.39 -15.14
N LYS A 174 -1.76 7.66 -13.85
CA LYS A 174 -0.41 7.86 -13.29
C LYS A 174 -0.11 6.82 -12.23
N GLY A 175 1.13 6.35 -12.19
CA GLY A 175 1.67 5.52 -11.13
C GLY A 175 2.37 6.33 -10.04
N LEU A 176 2.63 5.66 -8.92
CA LEU A 176 3.42 6.17 -7.81
C LEU A 176 4.58 5.21 -7.56
N TYR A 177 5.80 5.71 -7.73
CA TYR A 177 6.99 5.06 -7.22
C TYR A 177 7.28 5.56 -5.80
N ILE A 178 7.61 4.65 -4.89
CA ILE A 178 7.94 4.92 -3.49
C ILE A 178 9.40 4.52 -3.27
N HIS A 179 10.19 5.43 -2.73
CA HIS A 179 11.60 5.18 -2.42
C HIS A 179 11.77 4.11 -1.33
N PRO A 180 12.93 3.44 -1.27
CA PRO A 180 13.26 2.54 -0.16
C PRO A 180 13.12 3.23 1.21
N ASN A 181 12.76 2.46 2.23
CA ASN A 181 12.57 2.91 3.62
C ASN A 181 11.43 3.91 3.87
N ILE A 182 10.63 4.26 2.86
CA ILE A 182 9.42 5.05 3.05
C ILE A 182 8.32 4.16 3.61
N TRP A 183 7.79 4.57 4.76
CA TRP A 183 6.63 3.95 5.35
C TRP A 183 5.44 4.19 4.43
N HIS A 184 4.70 3.14 4.11
CA HIS A 184 3.50 3.20 3.30
C HIS A 184 2.43 2.25 3.85
N GLY A 185 1.20 2.74 3.93
CA GLY A 185 0.04 1.91 4.24
C GLY A 185 -0.49 1.20 3.00
N ALA A 186 -1.69 0.65 3.11
CA ALA A 186 -2.37 0.03 1.99
C ALA A 186 -2.55 1.01 0.82
N VAL A 187 -2.34 0.51 -0.41
CA VAL A 187 -2.86 1.15 -1.62
C VAL A 187 -4.37 0.98 -1.62
N VAL A 188 -5.10 2.07 -1.75
CA VAL A 188 -6.57 2.06 -1.71
C VAL A 188 -7.12 2.63 -3.01
N PRO A 189 -7.68 1.80 -3.90
CA PRO A 189 -8.36 2.31 -5.09
C PRO A 189 -9.66 3.03 -4.70
N LEU A 190 -9.98 4.09 -5.43
CA LEU A 190 -11.26 4.79 -5.27
C LEU A 190 -12.42 3.99 -5.86
N ASP A 191 -12.15 3.25 -6.94
CA ASP A 191 -13.11 2.33 -7.56
C ASP A 191 -13.25 1.03 -6.76
N ASP A 192 -14.34 0.30 -7.02
CA ASP A 192 -14.64 -0.97 -6.33
C ASP A 192 -13.66 -2.10 -6.68
N ARG A 193 -12.98 -1.99 -7.81
CA ARG A 193 -11.94 -2.93 -8.27
C ARG A 193 -10.82 -2.18 -8.95
N ALA A 194 -9.58 -2.60 -8.69
CA ALA A 194 -8.43 -2.08 -9.39
C ALA A 194 -7.34 -3.14 -9.55
N ARG A 195 -6.51 -2.93 -10.58
CA ARG A 195 -5.36 -3.75 -10.89
C ARG A 195 -4.17 -2.84 -11.10
N PHE A 196 -3.06 -3.20 -10.47
CA PHE A 196 -1.81 -2.45 -10.56
C PHE A 196 -0.71 -3.36 -11.07
N ILE A 197 0.15 -2.80 -11.92
CA ILE A 197 1.49 -3.33 -12.10
C ILE A 197 2.25 -3.00 -10.81
N ASP A 198 2.71 -4.03 -10.11
CA ASP A 198 3.57 -3.92 -8.92
C ASP A 198 4.99 -4.35 -9.28
N ARG A 199 5.96 -3.45 -9.07
CA ARG A 199 7.39 -3.72 -9.27
C ARG A 199 8.15 -3.32 -8.02
N GLN A 200 8.89 -4.24 -7.44
CA GLN A 200 9.55 -4.05 -6.14
C GLN A 200 10.83 -4.86 -6.01
N GLY A 201 11.60 -4.60 -4.96
CA GLY A 201 12.75 -5.41 -4.57
C GLY A 201 12.37 -6.89 -4.41
N ARG A 202 13.19 -7.79 -4.97
CA ARG A 202 12.91 -9.24 -4.96
C ARG A 202 13.13 -9.88 -3.59
N VAL A 203 13.96 -9.29 -2.73
CA VAL A 203 14.19 -9.80 -1.38
C VAL A 203 12.91 -9.66 -0.55
N HIS A 204 12.12 -8.61 -0.82
CA HIS A 204 10.82 -8.36 -0.20
C HIS A 204 10.93 -8.33 1.33
N ALA A 205 11.99 -7.71 1.84
CA ALA A 205 12.13 -7.49 3.26
C ALA A 205 11.07 -6.47 3.69
N ARG A 206 10.46 -6.67 4.85
CA ARG A 206 9.38 -5.80 5.33
C ARG A 206 9.52 -5.55 6.82
N VAL A 207 9.51 -4.28 7.20
CA VAL A 207 9.38 -3.84 8.60
C VAL A 207 8.05 -3.12 8.72
N SER A 208 7.27 -3.42 9.75
CA SER A 208 5.86 -3.01 9.83
C SER A 208 5.48 -2.42 11.17
N VAL A 209 4.46 -1.55 11.12
CA VAL A 209 3.75 -1.01 12.27
C VAL A 209 2.28 -1.47 12.20
N ASP A 210 1.73 -1.86 13.33
CA ASP A 210 0.30 -2.15 13.52
C ASP A 210 -0.32 -1.04 14.39
N PHE A 211 -1.04 -0.11 13.76
CA PHE A 211 -1.55 1.09 14.43
C PHE A 211 -2.56 0.77 15.53
N ALA A 212 -3.40 -0.25 15.31
CA ALA A 212 -4.41 -0.63 16.29
C ALA A 212 -3.75 -1.24 17.53
N LYS A 213 -2.74 -2.09 17.33
CA LYS A 213 -1.97 -2.70 18.41
C LYS A 213 -1.09 -1.72 19.16
N GLU A 214 -0.39 -0.85 18.45
CA GLU A 214 0.66 0.01 19.02
C GLU A 214 0.13 1.35 19.52
N PHE A 215 -0.91 1.90 18.89
CA PHE A 215 -1.44 3.24 19.17
C PHE A 215 -2.93 3.25 19.50
N GLY A 216 -3.60 2.10 19.49
CA GLY A 216 -5.01 1.97 19.86
C GLY A 216 -5.98 2.59 18.85
N GLY A 217 -5.61 2.68 17.56
CA GLY A 217 -6.49 3.26 16.53
C GLY A 217 -6.06 2.99 15.09
N TYR A 218 -6.82 3.51 14.14
CA TYR A 218 -6.57 3.36 12.69
C TYR A 218 -6.17 4.69 12.05
N LEU A 219 -5.34 4.65 11.01
CA LEU A 219 -5.23 5.79 10.09
C LEU A 219 -6.56 5.96 9.36
N SER A 220 -7.10 7.16 9.35
CA SER A 220 -8.37 7.47 8.69
C SER A 220 -8.15 8.48 7.57
N ILE A 221 -8.33 8.03 6.33
CA ILE A 221 -8.15 8.85 5.14
C ILE A 221 -9.54 9.16 4.56
N PRO A 222 -9.90 10.42 4.31
CA PRO A 222 -11.15 10.75 3.62
C PRO A 222 -11.09 10.26 2.16
N LEU A 223 -12.17 9.67 1.65
CA LEU A 223 -12.26 9.16 0.27
C LEU A 223 -13.23 9.95 -0.62
N ARG A 224 -13.92 10.95 -0.07
CA ARG A 224 -14.81 11.79 -0.87
C ARG A 224 -14.02 12.61 -1.89
N SER A 225 -14.52 12.68 -3.13
CA SER A 225 -14.14 13.74 -4.06
C SER A 225 -14.47 15.08 -3.42
N ALA A 226 -13.56 16.06 -3.50
CA ALA A 226 -13.97 17.44 -3.29
C ALA A 226 -15.09 17.74 -4.30
N GLU A 227 -16.25 18.18 -3.81
CA GLU A 227 -17.28 18.81 -4.66
C GLU A 227 -16.73 20.09 -5.30
#